data_AF-A0A7C0WDS5-F1
#
_entry.id   AF-A0A7C0WDS5-F1
#
_cell.length_a   1.000
_cell.length_b   1.000
_cell.length_c   1.000
_cell.angle_alpha   90.00
_cell.angle_beta   90.00
_cell.angle_gamma   90.00
#
_symmetry.space_group_name_H-M   'P 1'
#
loop_
_entity.id
_entity.type
_entity.pdbx_description
1 polymer ?
#
loop_
_entity_poly.entity_id
_entity_poly.type
_entity_poly.pdbx_seq_one_letter_code
_entity_poly.pdbx_strand_id
1 'polypeptide(L)'
;MSKFVPIDLSRLKTYPLSERKSKVSVADFAQTWEKGDSFKTFLDNLPDILAGSHIKAVISSIAKAFEEKKNVLVGMGAHVIKVGLSPVVIEL
;
A
#
# COMPACT_ATOMS: atom_id res chain seq x y z
N MET A 1 44.12 -10.91 12.11
CA MET A 1 44.10 -10.93 10.63
C MET A 1 42.71 -11.33 10.17
N SER A 2 42.15 -10.62 9.18
CA SER A 2 40.81 -10.92 8.63
C SER A 2 40.73 -12.36 8.14
N LYS A 3 39.68 -13.09 8.54
CA LYS A 3 39.43 -14.50 8.20
C LYS A 3 38.99 -14.71 6.74
N PHE A 4 38.83 -13.63 5.96
CA PHE A 4 38.30 -13.66 4.60
C PHE A 4 39.22 -12.94 3.62
N VAL A 5 39.35 -13.53 2.43
CA VAL A 5 40.02 -12.94 1.27
C VAL A 5 39.11 -11.83 0.71
N PRO A 6 39.61 -10.58 0.54
CA PRO A 6 38.84 -9.51 -0.07
C PRO A 6 38.41 -9.86 -1.50
N ILE A 7 37.19 -9.46 -1.87
CA ILE A 7 36.66 -9.63 -3.22
C ILE A 7 37.43 -8.76 -4.22
N ASP A 8 37.74 -9.28 -5.40
CA ASP A 8 38.37 -8.53 -6.50
C ASP A 8 37.34 -7.62 -7.18
N LEU A 9 37.58 -6.31 -7.15
CA LEU A 9 36.70 -5.28 -7.71
C LEU A 9 37.12 -4.82 -9.11
N SER A 10 38.22 -5.36 -9.68
CA SER A 10 38.80 -4.90 -10.96
C SER A 10 37.87 -4.99 -12.17
N ARG A 11 36.82 -5.82 -12.08
CA ARG A 11 35.84 -6.06 -13.14
C ARG A 11 34.51 -5.32 -12.95
N LEU A 12 34.39 -4.47 -11.93
CA LEU A 12 33.17 -3.69 -11.72
C LEU A 12 32.97 -2.68 -12.85
N LYS A 13 31.75 -2.64 -13.39
CA LYS A 13 31.26 -1.56 -14.24
C LYS A 13 30.31 -0.70 -13.42
N THR A 14 30.67 0.57 -13.24
CA THR A 14 29.82 1.55 -12.56
C THR A 14 29.05 2.37 -13.59
N TYR A 15 27.92 2.92 -13.17
CA TYR A 15 27.13 3.85 -13.96
C TYR A 15 26.55 4.92 -13.02
N PRO A 16 26.28 6.14 -13.51
CA PRO A 16 25.68 7.19 -12.70
C PRO A 16 24.32 6.74 -12.15
N LEU A 17 24.08 6.97 -10.86
CA LEU A 17 22.80 6.64 -10.23
C LEU A 17 21.61 7.34 -10.91
N SER A 18 21.84 8.54 -11.45
CA SER A 18 20.87 9.33 -12.21
C SER A 18 20.39 8.67 -13.49
N GLU A 19 21.19 7.79 -14.09
CA GLU A 19 20.80 7.03 -15.29
C GLU A 19 19.96 5.79 -14.96
N ARG A 20 19.90 5.41 -13.68
CA ARG A 20 19.10 4.27 -13.23
C ARG A 20 17.61 4.59 -13.34
N LYS A 21 16.92 3.94 -14.28
CA LYS A 21 15.45 3.95 -14.31
C LYS A 21 14.90 3.41 -12.98
N SER A 22 14.26 4.27 -12.21
CA SER A 22 13.65 3.93 -10.92
C SER A 22 12.13 3.78 -11.11
N LYS A 23 11.54 2.75 -10.50
CA LYS A 23 10.08 2.52 -10.53
C LYS A 23 9.31 3.39 -9.54
N VAL A 24 10.03 3.99 -8.59
CA VAL A 24 9.49 4.77 -7.48
C VAL A 24 10.38 6.01 -7.32
N SER A 25 9.74 7.13 -7.00
CA SER A 25 10.31 8.42 -6.68
C SER A 25 9.82 8.90 -5.31
N VAL A 26 10.45 9.95 -4.78
CA VAL A 26 10.04 10.54 -3.49
C VAL A 26 8.62 11.10 -3.56
N ALA A 27 8.15 11.51 -4.74
CA ALA A 27 6.79 11.99 -4.92
C ALA A 27 5.73 10.88 -4.75
N ASP A 28 6.12 9.60 -4.86
CA ASP A 28 5.23 8.45 -4.67
C ASP A 28 5.14 8.00 -3.20
N PHE A 29 5.90 8.64 -2.31
CA PHE A 29 5.96 8.26 -0.90
C PHE A 29 4.69 8.67 -0.16
N ALA A 30 4.41 7.94 0.91
CA ALA A 30 3.35 8.28 1.85
C ALA A 30 3.66 9.62 2.54
N GLN A 31 2.61 10.33 2.95
CA GLN A 31 2.77 11.45 3.88
C GLN A 31 2.73 10.96 5.34
N THR A 32 3.46 11.65 6.20
CA THR A 32 3.49 11.34 7.63
C THR A 32 2.16 11.68 8.30
N TRP A 33 1.80 10.91 9.32
CA TRP A 33 0.64 11.19 10.16
C TRP A 33 0.85 12.42 11.03
N GLU A 34 -0.12 13.34 11.09
CA GLU A 34 -0.12 14.45 12.04
C GLU A 34 -1.08 14.17 13.21
N LYS A 35 -0.66 14.52 14.42
CA LYS A 35 -1.48 14.30 15.61
C LYS A 35 -2.75 15.15 15.52
N GLY A 36 -3.90 14.50 15.60
CA GLY A 36 -5.22 15.16 15.51
C GLY A 36 -5.84 15.08 14.13
N ASP A 37 -5.17 14.46 13.16
CA ASP A 37 -5.75 14.21 11.84
C ASP A 37 -6.94 13.27 11.87
N SER A 38 -7.67 13.28 10.74
CA SER A 38 -8.78 12.38 10.50
C SER A 38 -8.33 11.04 9.92
N PHE A 39 -9.13 10.00 10.10
CA PHE A 39 -8.89 8.72 9.42
C PHE A 39 -8.93 8.84 7.89
N LYS A 40 -9.70 9.79 7.35
CA LYS A 40 -9.69 10.12 5.92
C LYS A 40 -8.29 10.59 5.48
N THR A 41 -7.68 11.50 6.24
CA THR A 41 -6.31 11.99 5.97
C THR A 41 -5.31 10.83 5.97
N PHE A 42 -5.44 9.89 6.92
CA PHE A 42 -4.61 8.68 6.93
C PHE A 42 -4.73 7.87 5.62
N LEU A 43 -5.96 7.63 5.15
CA LEU A 43 -6.21 6.90 3.89
C LEU A 43 -5.68 7.63 2.66
N ASP A 44 -5.87 8.95 2.61
CA ASP A 44 -5.38 9.81 1.52
C ASP A 44 -3.85 9.81 1.46
N ASN A 45 -3.20 9.78 2.63
CA ASN A 45 -1.74 9.82 2.80
C ASN A 45 -1.04 8.49 2.48
N LEU A 46 -1.77 7.38 2.30
CA LEU A 46 -1.18 6.11 1.85
C LEU A 46 -0.53 6.29 0.47
N PRO A 47 0.58 5.60 0.16
CA PRO A 47 1.21 5.73 -1.14
C PRO A 47 0.42 4.93 -2.19
N ASP A 48 0.48 5.37 -3.44
CA ASP A 48 -0.10 4.61 -4.57
C ASP A 48 0.84 3.49 -5.04
N ILE A 49 1.41 2.76 -4.07
CA ILE A 49 2.41 1.71 -4.27
C ILE A 49 1.89 0.41 -3.64
N LEU A 50 1.91 -0.68 -4.43
CA LEU A 50 1.58 -2.04 -3.98
C LEU A 50 0.23 -2.10 -3.24
N ALA A 51 0.21 -2.54 -1.99
CA ALA A 51 -1.01 -2.66 -1.19
C ALA A 51 -1.69 -1.30 -0.92
N GLY A 52 -0.94 -0.20 -0.92
CA GLY A 52 -1.50 1.14 -0.73
C GLY A 52 -2.44 1.53 -1.87
N SER A 53 -2.04 1.29 -3.11
CA SER A 53 -2.92 1.51 -4.27
C SER A 53 -4.09 0.52 -4.30
N HIS A 54 -3.87 -0.74 -3.90
CA HIS A 54 -4.95 -1.73 -3.84
C HIS A 54 -6.06 -1.34 -2.86
N ILE A 55 -5.71 -0.87 -1.66
CA ILE A 55 -6.69 -0.42 -0.66
C ILE A 55 -7.54 0.73 -1.22
N LYS A 56 -6.89 1.77 -1.76
CA LYS A 56 -7.59 2.92 -2.35
C LYS A 56 -8.50 2.51 -3.52
N ALA A 57 -8.03 1.61 -4.38
CA ALA A 57 -8.80 1.11 -5.52
C ALA A 57 -10.06 0.35 -5.09
N VAL A 58 -9.97 -0.52 -4.08
CA VAL A 58 -11.13 -1.25 -3.53
C VAL A 58 -12.13 -0.29 -2.91
N ILE A 59 -11.67 0.63 -2.06
CA ILE A 59 -12.52 1.65 -1.43
C ILE A 59 -13.26 2.47 -2.49
N SER A 60 -12.53 3.00 -3.47
CA SER A 60 -13.11 3.82 -4.55
C SER A 60 -14.13 3.04 -5.38
N SER A 61 -13.85 1.76 -5.69
CA SER A 61 -14.75 0.92 -6.47
C SER A 61 -16.05 0.62 -5.73
N ILE A 62 -15.98 0.30 -4.43
CA ILE A 62 -17.15 0.04 -3.59
C ILE A 62 -17.98 1.33 -3.43
N ALA A 63 -17.33 2.45 -3.10
CA ALA A 63 -18.01 3.74 -2.94
C ALA A 63 -18.74 4.15 -4.24
N LYS A 64 -18.06 4.04 -5.39
CA LYS A 64 -18.66 4.34 -6.69
C LYS A 64 -19.85 3.41 -7.00
N ALA A 65 -19.73 2.12 -6.72
CA ALA A 65 -20.85 1.18 -6.92
C ALA A 65 -22.07 1.58 -6.07
N PHE A 66 -21.85 1.97 -4.82
CA PHE A 66 -22.90 2.46 -3.94
C PHE A 66 -23.55 3.75 -4.47
N GLU A 67 -22.76 4.75 -4.86
CA GLU A 67 -23.24 6.01 -5.44
C GLU A 67 -24.07 5.78 -6.71
N GLU A 68 -23.66 4.82 -7.54
CA GLU A 68 -24.35 4.42 -8.76
C GLU A 68 -25.52 3.45 -8.51
N LYS A 69 -25.89 3.19 -7.25
CA LYS A 69 -26.96 2.28 -6.83
C LYS A 69 -26.82 0.85 -7.38
N LYS A 70 -25.59 0.35 -7.43
CA LYS A 70 -25.24 -1.01 -7.84
C LYS A 70 -25.13 -1.93 -6.63
N ASN A 71 -25.37 -3.22 -6.85
CA ASN A 71 -25.20 -4.24 -5.82
C ASN A 71 -23.71 -4.54 -5.58
N VAL A 72 -23.31 -4.62 -4.31
CA VAL A 72 -21.98 -5.05 -3.89
C VAL A 72 -22.10 -6.43 -3.24
N LEU A 73 -21.42 -7.43 -3.82
CA LEU A 73 -21.41 -8.80 -3.28
C LEU A 73 -20.10 -9.04 -2.54
N VAL A 74 -20.18 -9.44 -1.27
CA VAL A 74 -19.01 -9.70 -0.43
C VAL A 74 -18.87 -11.20 -0.19
N GLY A 75 -17.82 -11.81 -0.75
CA GLY A 75 -17.41 -13.18 -0.41
C GLY A 75 -16.39 -13.16 0.72
N MET A 76 -16.71 -13.79 1.86
CA MET A 76 -15.82 -13.84 3.01
C MET A 76 -15.80 -15.22 3.67
N GLY A 77 -14.65 -15.58 4.25
CA GLY A 77 -14.53 -16.78 5.07
C GLY A 77 -15.01 -16.57 6.51
N ALA A 78 -15.22 -17.66 7.25
CA ALA A 78 -15.70 -17.65 8.63
C ALA A 78 -14.81 -16.85 9.62
N HIS A 79 -13.57 -16.55 9.25
CA HIS A 79 -12.64 -15.77 10.07
C HIS A 79 -13.11 -14.35 10.33
N VAL A 80 -13.83 -13.72 9.39
CA VAL A 80 -14.39 -12.36 9.57
C VAL A 80 -15.38 -12.35 10.73
N ILE A 81 -16.26 -13.35 10.78
CA ILE A 81 -17.25 -13.52 11.84
C ILE A 81 -16.57 -13.88 13.16
N LYS A 82 -15.62 -14.83 13.14
CA LYS A 82 -14.93 -15.33 14.34
C LYS A 82 -14.19 -14.24 15.11
N VAL A 83 -13.63 -13.23 14.43
CA VAL A 83 -12.90 -12.13 15.06
C VAL A 83 -13.81 -10.97 15.49
N GLY A 84 -15.13 -11.13 15.41
CA GLY A 84 -16.10 -10.18 15.95
C GLY A 84 -16.55 -9.09 14.98
N LEU A 85 -16.33 -9.23 13.66
CA LEU A 85 -16.77 -8.23 12.68
C LEU A 85 -18.24 -8.38 12.25
N SER A 86 -18.96 -9.37 12.76
CA SER A 86 -20.38 -9.59 12.43
C SER A 86 -21.26 -8.35 12.58
N PRO A 87 -21.17 -7.55 13.67
CA PRO A 87 -22.00 -6.36 13.82
C PRO A 87 -21.76 -5.33 12.72
N VAL A 88 -20.53 -5.19 12.24
CA VAL A 88 -20.19 -4.28 11.13
C VAL A 88 -20.79 -4.81 9.84
N VAL A 89 -20.62 -6.10 9.54
CA VAL A 89 -21.11 -6.71 8.29
C VAL A 89 -22.65 -6.67 8.20
N ILE A 90 -23.35 -6.80 9.33
CA ILE A 90 -24.82 -6.76 9.37
C ILE A 90 -25.37 -5.35 9.10
N GLU A 91 -24.62 -4.31 9.47
CA GLU A 91 -25.02 -2.91 9.30
C GLU A 91 -24.76 -2.35 7.89
N LEU A 92 -23.89 -3.00 7.11
CA LEU A 92 -23.57 -2.62 5.72
C LEU A 92 -24.74 -2.88 4.75
#